data_AF-A0AAV8ARX7-F1
#
_entry.id   AF-A0AAV8ARX7-F1
#
_cell.length_a   1.000
_cell.length_b   1.000
_cell.length_c   1.000
_cell.angle_alpha   90.00
_cell.angle_beta   90.00
_cell.angle_gamma   90.00
#
_symmetry.space_group_name_H-M   'P 1'
#
loop_
_entity.id
_entity.type
_entity.pdbx_description
1 polymer ?
#
loop_
_entity_poly.entity_id
_entity_poly.type
_entity_poly.pdbx_seq_one_letter_code
_entity_poly.pdbx_strand_id
1 'polypeptide(L)'
;MSPQTETKASVGFKAGVKDYKLTYYTPEYETKDTDILAAFRVTPQPGVPPEEAGAAVAAESSTGNVFGFKALRALRLEDLRIPPAYSKTFQGPPHGIQSERDKLNKYGRPLLGCTIKPKLGLSAKNYGRACYECLRGGLDFTKDDENVNSQPFMRWRDRFLFCAEAIYKSQAETGEIKGHYLNATAATSEEMIKRAVFARELGVPIIMHDYLTGGFTANTSLAFYCRDNGLLLHIHRAMHAVIDRQKNHGMHFRVLAKALRMSGGDHVHAGTVVGKLEGERELTLGFVDLLRDDYMKKIVLAVSFSPKIGSLCQVLYCSFRGIHVWHMPALTEIFGDDSVLQFGGGTLGHPWEMHLAQ
;
A
#
# COMPACT_ATOMS: atom_id res chain seq x y z
N MET A 1 10.93 58.09 -1.16
CA MET A 1 12.31 57.69 -1.51
C MET A 1 12.22 56.52 -2.46
N SER A 2 12.56 56.73 -3.73
CA SER A 2 12.63 55.66 -4.72
C SER A 2 13.87 54.80 -4.44
N PRO A 3 13.78 53.45 -4.41
CA PRO A 3 14.99 52.65 -4.36
C PRO A 3 15.70 52.77 -5.71
N GLN A 4 16.92 53.30 -5.70
CA GLN A 4 17.82 53.30 -6.85
C GLN A 4 18.21 51.86 -7.16
N THR A 5 17.70 51.31 -8.27
CA THR A 5 18.21 50.08 -8.87
C THR A 5 19.30 50.44 -9.87
N GLU A 6 20.52 50.64 -9.38
CA GLU A 6 21.70 50.38 -10.19
C GLU A 6 22.31 49.05 -9.76
N THR A 7 22.34 48.07 -10.65
CA THR A 7 23.28 46.95 -10.53
C THR A 7 23.96 46.74 -11.87
N LYS A 8 25.19 47.24 -11.98
CA LYS A 8 26.16 46.78 -12.97
C LYS A 8 26.30 45.26 -12.88
N ALA A 9 26.34 44.62 -14.04
CA ALA A 9 26.43 43.18 -14.19
C ALA A 9 27.74 42.64 -13.60
N SER A 10 27.63 41.72 -12.64
CA SER A 10 28.64 40.69 -12.43
C SER A 10 28.01 39.36 -12.84
N VAL A 11 28.75 38.60 -13.65
CA VAL A 11 28.45 37.21 -13.96
C VAL A 11 28.70 36.42 -12.67
N GLY A 12 27.64 36.07 -11.95
CA GLY A 12 27.72 35.42 -10.65
C GLY A 12 26.43 35.56 -9.82
N PHE A 13 26.23 34.63 -8.88
CA PHE A 13 25.09 34.61 -7.95
C PHE A 13 24.89 35.97 -7.27
N LYS A 14 23.74 36.62 -7.52
CA LYS A 14 23.33 37.84 -6.81
C LYS A 14 22.51 37.46 -5.58
N ALA A 15 23.02 37.77 -4.39
CA ALA A 15 22.32 37.58 -3.12
C ALA A 15 21.02 38.41 -3.05
N GLY A 16 20.07 37.97 -2.22
CA GLY A 16 18.76 38.60 -2.02
C GLY A 16 17.59 37.65 -2.31
N VAL A 17 16.40 37.98 -1.79
CA VAL A 17 15.17 37.23 -2.06
C VAL A 17 14.69 37.56 -3.48
N LYS A 18 14.34 36.53 -4.23
CA LYS A 18 13.84 36.63 -5.61
C LYS A 18 12.66 35.71 -5.80
N ASP A 19 11.77 36.08 -6.71
CA ASP A 19 10.65 35.23 -7.13
C ASP A 19 11.17 33.89 -7.69
N TYR A 20 10.53 32.79 -7.30
CA TYR A 20 10.90 31.45 -7.74
C TYR A 20 10.72 31.28 -9.25
N LYS A 21 9.71 31.91 -9.85
CA LYS A 21 9.43 31.81 -11.29
C LYS A 21 10.60 32.25 -12.16
N LEU A 22 11.49 33.11 -11.66
CA LEU A 22 12.64 33.59 -12.43
C LEU A 22 13.65 32.49 -12.73
N THR A 23 13.65 31.40 -11.95
CA THR A 23 14.62 30.30 -12.07
C THR A 23 13.95 28.96 -12.30
N TYR A 24 12.79 28.72 -11.69
CA TYR A 24 12.15 27.40 -11.63
C TYR A 24 10.87 27.29 -12.49
N TYR A 25 10.48 28.35 -13.20
CA TYR A 25 9.41 28.30 -14.19
C TYR A 25 9.98 28.26 -15.61
N THR A 26 10.07 27.06 -16.17
CA THR A 26 10.62 26.82 -17.51
C THR A 26 9.57 26.12 -18.39
N PRO A 27 8.57 26.86 -18.92
CA PRO A 27 7.46 26.25 -19.67
C PRO A 27 7.92 25.55 -20.96
N GLU A 28 9.06 25.94 -21.52
CA GLU A 28 9.67 25.34 -22.72
C GLU A 28 10.57 24.13 -22.41
N TYR A 29 10.61 23.66 -21.17
CA TYR A 29 11.44 22.51 -20.81
C TYR A 29 10.88 21.22 -21.44
N GLU A 30 11.67 20.61 -22.32
CA GLU A 30 11.38 19.30 -22.87
C GLU A 30 11.73 18.21 -21.85
N THR A 31 10.71 17.48 -21.39
CA THR A 31 10.91 16.39 -20.42
C THR A 31 11.76 15.28 -21.02
N LYS A 32 12.75 14.81 -20.27
CA LYS A 32 13.57 13.65 -20.64
C LYS A 32 12.95 12.37 -20.11
N ASP A 33 13.24 11.24 -20.72
CA ASP A 33 12.77 9.92 -20.26
C ASP A 33 13.31 9.54 -18.88
N THR A 34 14.42 10.14 -18.46
CA THR A 34 15.06 9.94 -17.16
C THR A 34 14.46 10.79 -16.05
N ASP A 35 13.58 11.73 -16.36
CA ASP A 35 13.05 12.65 -15.35
C ASP A 35 12.00 11.97 -14.47
N ILE A 36 12.00 12.29 -13.18
CA ILE A 36 10.84 12.05 -12.32
C ILE A 36 9.87 13.21 -12.53
N LEU A 37 8.63 12.92 -12.92
CA LEU A 37 7.60 13.96 -13.06
C LEU A 37 6.63 13.87 -11.89
N ALA A 38 6.26 15.01 -11.33
CA ALA A 38 5.29 15.09 -10.25
C ALA A 38 4.10 15.97 -10.65
N ALA A 39 2.90 15.44 -10.46
CA ALA A 39 1.67 16.17 -10.70
C ALA A 39 1.11 16.69 -9.37
N PHE A 40 1.08 18.01 -9.21
CA PHE A 40 0.51 18.65 -8.04
C PHE A 40 -0.80 19.36 -8.37
N ARG A 41 -1.81 19.16 -7.51
CA ARG A 41 -2.94 20.08 -7.39
C ARG A 41 -2.56 21.17 -6.40
N VAL A 42 -2.43 22.40 -6.88
CA VAL A 42 -1.98 23.54 -6.10
C VAL A 42 -3.14 24.49 -5.84
N THR A 43 -3.35 24.87 -4.58
CA THR A 43 -4.28 25.95 -4.19
C THR A 43 -3.46 27.09 -3.58
N PRO A 44 -3.12 28.14 -4.35
CA PRO A 44 -2.37 29.28 -3.84
C PRO A 44 -3.17 30.10 -2.81
N GLN A 45 -2.48 30.89 -1.99
CA GLN A 45 -3.11 31.95 -1.21
C GLN A 45 -3.60 33.10 -2.11
N PRO A 46 -4.59 33.90 -1.67
CA PRO A 46 -5.02 35.09 -2.41
C PRO A 46 -3.83 36.03 -2.68
N GLY A 47 -3.71 36.48 -3.93
CA GLY A 47 -2.63 37.37 -4.37
C GLY A 47 -1.33 36.67 -4.77
N VAL A 48 -1.21 35.34 -4.62
CA VAL A 48 -0.06 34.57 -5.13
C VAL A 48 -0.36 34.11 -6.56
N PRO A 49 0.43 34.51 -7.57
CA PRO A 49 0.23 34.06 -8.95
C PRO A 49 0.41 32.54 -9.10
N PRO A 50 -0.37 31.86 -9.97
CA PRO A 50 -0.27 30.41 -10.17
C PRO A 50 1.13 29.94 -10.60
N GLU A 51 1.80 30.68 -11.48
CA GLU A 51 3.14 30.36 -11.98
C GLU A 51 4.19 30.44 -10.87
N GLU A 52 4.05 31.44 -9.99
CA GLU A 52 4.92 31.60 -8.83
C GLU A 52 4.68 30.49 -7.80
N ALA A 53 3.42 30.12 -7.56
CA ALA A 53 3.08 28.99 -6.70
C ALA A 53 3.63 27.66 -7.25
N GLY A 54 3.50 27.43 -8.56
CA GLY A 54 4.06 26.26 -9.23
C GLY A 54 5.59 26.22 -9.16
N ALA A 55 6.25 27.35 -9.43
CA ALA A 55 7.70 27.48 -9.36
C ALA A 55 8.22 27.30 -7.93
N ALA A 56 7.51 27.82 -6.92
CA ALA A 56 7.86 27.61 -5.52
C ALA A 56 7.77 26.13 -5.12
N VAL A 57 6.74 25.40 -5.59
CA VAL A 57 6.65 23.94 -5.40
C VAL A 57 7.82 23.23 -6.10
N ALA A 58 8.16 23.60 -7.33
CA ALA A 58 9.26 22.98 -8.07
C ALA A 58 10.63 23.21 -7.38
N ALA A 59 10.88 24.44 -6.93
CA ALA A 59 12.09 24.79 -6.20
C ALA A 59 12.16 24.05 -4.87
N GLU A 60 11.16 24.23 -4.00
CA GLU A 60 11.20 23.69 -2.66
C GLU A 60 10.96 22.17 -2.61
N SER A 61 10.49 21.51 -3.67
CA SER A 61 10.49 20.03 -3.72
C SER A 61 11.81 19.44 -4.22
N SER A 62 12.64 20.24 -4.89
CA SER A 62 13.99 19.84 -5.30
C SER A 62 15.04 20.23 -4.25
N THR A 63 14.79 21.28 -3.46
CA THR A 63 15.76 21.82 -2.50
C THR A 63 15.28 21.96 -1.04
N GLY A 64 14.00 21.71 -0.73
CA GLY A 64 13.41 22.00 0.60
C GLY A 64 12.12 21.24 0.94
N ASN A 65 11.08 21.95 1.44
CA ASN A 65 9.81 21.36 1.89
C ASN A 65 8.57 22.10 1.33
N VAL A 66 7.57 21.38 0.79
CA VAL A 66 6.45 22.01 0.04
C VAL A 66 5.06 22.01 0.70
N PHE A 67 4.72 21.01 1.50
CA PHE A 67 3.33 20.88 2.02
C PHE A 67 2.99 21.87 3.15
N GLY A 68 4.01 22.39 3.85
CA GLY A 68 3.86 23.41 4.90
C GLY A 68 4.10 24.84 4.42
N PHE A 69 4.20 25.06 3.10
CA PHE A 69 4.61 26.34 2.55
C PHE A 69 3.50 27.39 2.70
N LYS A 70 3.76 28.50 3.42
CA LYS A 70 2.74 29.50 3.80
C LYS A 70 2.03 30.16 2.62
N ALA A 71 2.70 30.26 1.47
CA ALA A 71 2.14 30.83 0.25
C ALA A 71 1.07 29.93 -0.41
N LEU A 72 0.93 28.67 0.05
CA LEU A 72 -0.03 27.71 -0.43
C LEU A 72 -1.10 27.47 0.64
N ARG A 73 -2.38 27.56 0.24
CA ARG A 73 -3.50 27.21 1.12
C ARG A 73 -3.65 25.69 1.22
N ALA A 74 -3.47 24.99 0.10
CA ALA A 74 -3.48 23.54 0.05
C ALA A 74 -2.62 23.03 -1.11
N LEU A 75 -2.04 21.85 -0.93
CA LEU A 75 -1.23 21.16 -1.92
C LEU A 75 -1.58 19.69 -1.89
N ARG A 76 -1.77 19.07 -3.05
CA ARG A 76 -1.98 17.63 -3.16
C ARG A 76 -1.10 17.02 -4.24
N LEU A 77 -0.34 15.98 -3.89
CA LEU A 77 0.43 15.19 -4.85
C LEU A 77 -0.52 14.16 -5.49
N GLU A 78 -0.84 14.35 -6.76
CA GLU A 78 -1.83 13.54 -7.48
C GLU A 78 -1.19 12.34 -8.19
N ASP A 79 0.01 12.49 -8.74
CA ASP A 79 0.72 11.40 -9.41
C ASP A 79 2.25 11.62 -9.49
N LEU A 80 2.99 10.52 -9.66
CA LEU A 80 4.43 10.50 -9.95
C LEU A 80 4.74 9.65 -11.18
N ARG A 81 5.42 10.21 -12.19
CA ARG A 81 6.10 9.41 -13.22
C ARG A 81 7.43 8.94 -12.68
N ILE A 82 7.58 7.64 -12.50
CA ILE A 82 8.87 7.04 -12.14
C ILE A 82 9.56 6.55 -13.42
N PRO A 83 10.75 7.06 -13.76
CA PRO A 83 11.47 6.65 -14.94
C PRO A 83 12.02 5.22 -14.77
N PRO A 84 12.12 4.41 -15.84
CA PRO A 84 12.63 3.04 -15.75
C PRO A 84 14.05 2.95 -15.15
N ALA A 85 14.89 3.96 -15.36
CA ALA A 85 16.23 4.00 -14.79
C ALA A 85 16.21 4.02 -13.25
N TYR A 86 15.25 4.73 -12.66
CA TYR A 86 15.07 4.77 -11.22
C TYR A 86 14.31 3.54 -10.71
N SER A 87 13.25 3.10 -11.38
CA SER A 87 12.50 1.92 -10.91
C SER A 87 13.35 0.64 -10.87
N LYS A 88 14.33 0.51 -11.77
CA LYS A 88 15.30 -0.61 -11.78
C LYS A 88 16.25 -0.64 -10.59
N THR A 89 16.34 0.42 -9.78
CA THR A 89 17.15 0.40 -8.55
C THR A 89 16.40 -0.25 -7.38
N PHE A 90 15.11 -0.56 -7.55
CA PHE A 90 14.27 -1.18 -6.55
C PHE A 90 14.07 -2.66 -6.85
N GLN A 91 13.91 -3.46 -5.80
CA GLN A 91 13.63 -4.89 -5.95
C GLN A 91 12.15 -5.18 -6.15
N GLY A 92 11.28 -4.29 -5.66
CA GLY A 92 9.83 -4.44 -5.71
C GLY A 92 9.28 -5.61 -4.87
N PRO A 93 8.12 -6.17 -5.21
CA PRO A 93 7.45 -7.21 -4.41
C PRO A 93 8.30 -8.47 -4.25
N PRO A 94 8.38 -9.04 -3.03
CA PRO A 94 9.19 -10.24 -2.75
C PRO A 94 9.01 -11.37 -3.78
N HIS A 95 7.77 -11.69 -4.11
CA HIS A 95 7.38 -12.81 -4.95
C HIS A 95 6.41 -12.39 -6.07
N GLY A 96 5.44 -11.53 -5.73
CA GLY A 96 4.37 -11.11 -6.62
C GLY A 96 3.36 -12.21 -6.98
N ILE A 97 2.39 -11.84 -7.82
CA ILE A 97 1.16 -12.62 -8.08
C ILE A 97 1.44 -14.04 -8.57
N GLN A 98 2.24 -14.21 -9.64
CA GLN A 98 2.48 -15.52 -10.22
C GLN A 98 3.14 -16.48 -9.23
N SER A 99 4.24 -16.06 -8.59
CA SER A 99 4.96 -16.90 -7.63
C SER A 99 4.09 -17.23 -6.41
N GLU A 100 3.23 -16.31 -5.96
CA GLU A 100 2.27 -16.62 -4.91
C GLU A 100 1.28 -17.70 -5.34
N ARG A 101 0.69 -17.59 -6.53
CA ARG A 101 -0.24 -18.62 -7.04
C ARG A 101 0.42 -19.99 -7.12
N ASP A 102 1.67 -20.03 -7.58
CA ASP A 102 2.47 -21.24 -7.67
C ASP A 102 2.74 -21.84 -6.29
N LYS A 103 3.12 -21.01 -5.32
CA LYS A 103 3.35 -21.43 -3.93
C LYS A 103 2.10 -21.97 -3.25
N LEU A 104 0.93 -21.44 -3.59
CA LEU A 104 -0.35 -21.83 -2.97
C LEU A 104 -1.08 -22.93 -3.76
N ASN A 105 -0.65 -23.20 -4.99
CA ASN A 105 -1.33 -24.07 -5.96
C ASN A 105 -2.81 -23.68 -6.17
N LYS A 106 -3.07 -22.37 -6.38
CA LYS A 106 -4.43 -21.81 -6.51
C LYS A 106 -4.54 -20.85 -7.70
N TYR A 107 -5.35 -21.23 -8.69
CA TYR A 107 -5.48 -20.53 -9.98
C TYR A 107 -6.95 -20.38 -10.40
N GLY A 108 -7.22 -19.47 -11.33
CA GLY A 108 -8.54 -19.31 -11.96
C GLY A 108 -9.66 -18.82 -11.04
N ARG A 109 -9.30 -18.25 -9.88
CA ARG A 109 -10.23 -17.58 -8.98
C ARG A 109 -9.52 -16.57 -8.06
N PRO A 110 -10.28 -15.63 -7.47
CA PRO A 110 -9.83 -14.87 -6.32
C PRO A 110 -9.46 -15.76 -5.15
N LEU A 111 -8.47 -15.34 -4.37
CA LEU A 111 -8.18 -15.90 -3.05
C LEU A 111 -9.19 -15.36 -2.03
N LEU A 112 -9.56 -16.17 -1.05
CA LEU A 112 -10.53 -15.81 -0.01
C LEU A 112 -9.83 -15.65 1.33
N GLY A 113 -10.11 -14.54 2.00
CA GLY A 113 -9.49 -14.19 3.28
C GLY A 113 -10.48 -13.79 4.35
N CYS A 114 -10.05 -13.78 5.61
CA CYS A 114 -10.82 -13.21 6.71
C CYS A 114 -9.91 -12.59 7.78
N THR A 115 -10.25 -11.39 8.26
CA THR A 115 -9.61 -10.84 9.47
C THR A 115 -10.33 -11.35 10.70
N ILE A 116 -9.58 -11.95 11.61
CA ILE A 116 -10.14 -12.49 12.86
C ILE A 116 -10.77 -11.37 13.70
N LYS A 117 -11.92 -11.67 14.31
CA LYS A 117 -12.72 -10.76 15.15
C LYS A 117 -13.03 -11.39 16.51
N PRO A 118 -13.28 -10.58 17.57
CA PRO A 118 -13.20 -9.11 17.62
C PRO A 118 -11.78 -8.60 17.37
N LYS A 119 -11.64 -7.31 17.03
CA LYS A 119 -10.33 -6.73 16.64
C LYS A 119 -9.25 -6.98 17.71
N LEU A 120 -9.61 -6.82 18.99
CA LEU A 120 -8.73 -7.01 20.15
C LEU A 120 -9.49 -7.78 21.24
N GLY A 121 -8.74 -8.39 22.17
CA GLY A 121 -9.28 -8.99 23.39
C GLY A 121 -9.39 -10.53 23.38
N LEU A 122 -9.20 -11.20 22.24
CA LEU A 122 -9.09 -12.65 22.22
C LEU A 122 -7.76 -13.13 22.84
N SER A 123 -7.81 -14.24 23.58
CA SER A 123 -6.62 -14.98 23.98
C SER A 123 -6.01 -15.71 22.79
N ALA A 124 -4.71 -16.04 22.86
CA ALA A 124 -3.99 -16.71 21.77
C ALA A 124 -4.65 -18.04 21.34
N LYS A 125 -5.09 -18.84 22.31
CA LYS A 125 -5.79 -20.12 22.05
C LYS A 125 -7.11 -19.93 21.30
N ASN A 126 -7.92 -18.95 21.73
CA ASN A 126 -9.19 -18.65 21.05
C ASN A 126 -8.95 -18.04 19.66
N TYR A 127 -7.85 -17.29 19.49
CA TYR A 127 -7.42 -16.78 18.19
C TYR A 127 -7.08 -17.92 17.22
N GLY A 128 -6.30 -18.90 17.67
CA GLY A 128 -5.99 -20.10 16.89
C GLY A 128 -7.23 -20.92 16.54
N ARG A 129 -8.18 -21.06 17.48
CA ARG A 129 -9.47 -21.71 17.18
C ARG A 129 -10.24 -20.98 16.07
N ALA A 130 -10.39 -19.66 16.15
CA ALA A 130 -11.08 -18.89 15.12
C ALA A 130 -10.36 -18.98 13.76
N CYS A 131 -9.02 -18.98 13.77
CA CYS A 131 -8.19 -19.22 12.59
C CYS A 131 -8.52 -20.59 11.96
N TYR A 132 -8.52 -21.65 12.77
CA TYR A 132 -8.79 -23.01 12.34
C TYR A 132 -10.18 -23.16 11.72
N GLU A 133 -11.24 -22.69 12.38
CA GLU A 133 -12.61 -22.83 11.86
C GLU A 133 -12.78 -22.12 10.51
N CYS A 134 -12.21 -20.92 10.38
CA CYS A 134 -12.22 -20.14 9.14
C CYS A 134 -11.50 -20.86 7.99
N LEU A 135 -10.30 -21.38 8.25
CA LEU A 135 -9.49 -22.05 7.23
C LEU A 135 -10.07 -23.41 6.85
N ARG A 136 -10.52 -24.18 7.85
CA ARG A 136 -11.15 -25.49 7.64
C ARG A 136 -12.48 -25.38 6.90
N GLY A 137 -13.21 -24.29 7.13
CA GLY A 137 -14.44 -23.93 6.44
C GLY A 137 -14.25 -23.55 4.97
N GLY A 138 -13.01 -23.41 4.48
CA GLY A 138 -12.69 -23.27 3.07
C GLY A 138 -11.96 -21.98 2.70
N LEU A 139 -11.67 -21.07 3.65
CA LEU A 139 -10.89 -19.87 3.32
C LEU A 139 -9.45 -20.26 2.98
N ASP A 140 -8.82 -19.50 2.07
CA ASP A 140 -7.40 -19.68 1.75
C ASP A 140 -6.54 -19.10 2.86
N PHE A 141 -6.98 -17.94 3.37
CA PHE A 141 -6.26 -17.16 4.35
C PHE A 141 -7.14 -16.69 5.50
N THR A 142 -6.50 -16.52 6.65
CA THR A 142 -6.96 -15.62 7.70
C THR A 142 -5.87 -14.59 7.98
N LYS A 143 -6.16 -13.56 8.78
CA LYS A 143 -5.16 -12.57 9.15
C LYS A 143 -5.37 -11.97 10.52
N ASP A 144 -4.25 -11.55 11.10
CA ASP A 144 -4.23 -10.63 12.21
C ASP A 144 -4.97 -9.33 11.85
N ASP A 145 -5.62 -8.70 12.81
CA ASP A 145 -6.09 -7.33 12.62
C ASP A 145 -4.89 -6.35 12.66
N GLU A 146 -4.98 -5.19 11.99
CA GLU A 146 -3.83 -4.28 11.87
C GLU A 146 -3.26 -3.85 13.23
N ASN A 147 -4.13 -3.74 14.23
CA ASN A 147 -3.76 -3.35 15.59
C ASN A 147 -3.50 -4.55 16.53
N VAL A 148 -3.46 -5.78 16.03
CA VAL A 148 -3.04 -6.97 16.80
C VAL A 148 -1.53 -7.13 16.64
N ASN A 149 -0.77 -6.84 17.69
CA ASN A 149 0.70 -6.91 17.68
C ASN A 149 1.17 -7.82 18.82
N SER A 150 1.44 -7.27 20.00
CA SER A 150 1.80 -8.03 21.21
C SER A 150 1.29 -7.32 22.45
N GLN A 151 0.03 -7.58 22.78
CA GLN A 151 -0.68 -6.93 23.88
C GLN A 151 -0.65 -7.80 25.16
N PRO A 152 -0.97 -7.22 26.34
CA PRO A 152 -1.07 -8.00 27.57
C PRO A 152 -2.04 -9.19 27.50
N PHE A 153 -3.15 -9.06 26.77
CA PHE A 153 -4.14 -10.13 26.60
C PHE A 153 -3.70 -11.25 25.62
N MET A 154 -2.70 -10.99 24.78
CA MET A 154 -2.22 -11.94 23.77
C MET A 154 -0.82 -11.54 23.29
N ARG A 155 0.20 -12.23 23.81
CA ARG A 155 1.58 -12.06 23.34
C ARG A 155 1.77 -12.68 21.96
N TRP A 156 2.62 -12.08 21.15
CA TRP A 156 2.75 -12.44 19.74
C TRP A 156 3.23 -13.88 19.52
N ARG A 157 4.15 -14.38 20.35
CA ARG A 157 4.68 -15.75 20.21
C ARG A 157 3.59 -16.80 20.39
N ASP A 158 2.79 -16.67 21.45
CA ASP A 158 1.70 -17.60 21.73
C ASP A 158 0.69 -17.61 20.58
N ARG A 159 0.33 -16.42 20.06
CA ARG A 159 -0.56 -16.29 18.90
C ARG A 159 0.02 -16.99 17.67
N PHE A 160 1.30 -16.76 17.37
CA PHE A 160 1.95 -17.35 16.20
C PHE A 160 1.93 -18.89 16.29
N LEU A 161 2.20 -19.46 17.46
CA LEU A 161 2.16 -20.91 17.68
C LEU A 161 0.76 -21.49 17.45
N PHE A 162 -0.28 -20.92 18.09
CA PHE A 162 -1.65 -21.42 17.93
C PHE A 162 -2.20 -21.20 16.51
N CYS A 163 -1.81 -20.12 15.83
CA CYS A 163 -2.17 -19.92 14.42
C CYS A 163 -1.44 -20.91 13.49
N ALA A 164 -0.17 -21.22 13.73
CA ALA A 164 0.56 -22.23 12.97
C ALA A 164 -0.07 -23.62 13.14
N GLU A 165 -0.42 -24.01 14.37
CA GLU A 165 -1.17 -25.25 14.63
C GLU A 165 -2.48 -25.29 13.84
N ALA A 166 -3.26 -24.20 13.86
CA ALA A 166 -4.50 -24.08 13.11
C ALA A 166 -4.31 -24.20 11.57
N ILE A 167 -3.26 -23.58 11.03
CA ILE A 167 -2.91 -23.67 9.60
C ILE A 167 -2.65 -25.13 9.23
N TYR A 168 -1.73 -25.80 9.91
CA TYR A 168 -1.32 -27.14 9.51
C TYR A 168 -2.40 -28.18 9.77
N LYS A 169 -3.20 -28.02 10.84
CA LYS A 169 -4.33 -28.89 11.09
C LYS A 169 -5.40 -28.77 9.98
N SER A 170 -5.79 -27.54 9.63
CA SER A 170 -6.78 -27.32 8.57
C SER A 170 -6.26 -27.76 7.18
N GLN A 171 -4.96 -27.56 6.90
CA GLN A 171 -4.32 -28.05 5.69
C GLN A 171 -4.32 -29.59 5.61
N ALA A 172 -3.99 -30.29 6.71
CA ALA A 172 -4.02 -31.75 6.75
C ALA A 172 -5.43 -32.33 6.50
N GLU A 173 -6.47 -31.65 6.99
CA GLU A 173 -7.86 -32.09 6.82
C GLU A 173 -8.48 -31.72 5.46
N THR A 174 -8.02 -30.65 4.82
CA THR A 174 -8.57 -30.17 3.54
C THR A 174 -7.75 -30.59 2.32
N GLY A 175 -6.48 -30.92 2.51
CA GLY A 175 -5.53 -31.16 1.41
C GLY A 175 -5.10 -29.88 0.67
N GLU A 176 -5.49 -28.70 1.14
CA GLU A 176 -5.16 -27.41 0.50
C GLU A 176 -4.12 -26.64 1.31
N ILE A 177 -3.25 -25.91 0.61
CA ILE A 177 -2.32 -24.98 1.27
C ILE A 177 -3.12 -23.85 1.93
N LYS A 178 -2.90 -23.64 3.23
CA LYS A 178 -3.57 -22.60 4.04
C LYS A 178 -2.55 -21.61 4.59
N GLY A 179 -3.01 -20.42 4.97
CA GLY A 179 -2.13 -19.44 5.63
C GLY A 179 -2.85 -18.51 6.59
N HIS A 180 -2.07 -17.89 7.46
CA HIS A 180 -2.51 -16.82 8.33
C HIS A 180 -1.52 -15.67 8.25
N TYR A 181 -1.99 -14.44 8.00
CA TYR A 181 -1.08 -13.30 7.92
C TYR A 181 -0.67 -12.89 9.32
N LEU A 182 0.45 -13.44 9.79
CA LEU A 182 1.01 -13.16 11.12
C LEU A 182 1.59 -11.74 11.14
N ASN A 183 1.09 -10.87 12.01
CA ASN A 183 1.49 -9.46 12.04
C ASN A 183 2.86 -9.25 12.70
N ALA A 184 3.86 -8.98 11.86
CA ALA A 184 5.22 -8.71 12.26
C ALA A 184 5.43 -7.26 12.76
N THR A 185 4.46 -6.36 12.59
CA THR A 185 4.57 -4.94 12.97
C THR A 185 4.93 -4.77 14.44
N ALA A 186 5.99 -4.02 14.70
CA ALA A 186 6.54 -3.77 16.03
C ALA A 186 7.07 -2.33 16.15
N ALA A 187 7.47 -1.94 17.36
CA ALA A 187 7.99 -0.60 17.63
C ALA A 187 9.40 -0.34 17.06
N THR A 188 10.17 -1.40 16.78
CA THR A 188 11.50 -1.31 16.19
C THR A 188 11.67 -2.35 15.08
N SER A 189 12.61 -2.11 14.17
CA SER A 189 12.89 -3.03 13.07
C SER A 189 13.46 -4.37 13.57
N GLU A 190 14.23 -4.35 14.66
CA GLU A 190 14.80 -5.56 15.27
C GLU A 190 13.71 -6.50 15.79
N GLU A 191 12.73 -5.96 16.52
CA GLU A 191 11.60 -6.77 17.01
C GLU A 191 10.68 -7.20 15.86
N MET A 192 10.53 -6.39 14.81
CA MET A 192 9.80 -6.77 13.60
C MET A 192 10.45 -7.95 12.88
N ILE A 193 11.77 -7.88 12.63
CA ILE A 193 12.52 -8.96 12.00
C ILE A 193 12.53 -10.21 12.89
N LYS A 194 12.65 -10.06 14.21
CA LYS A 194 12.54 -11.19 15.15
C LYS A 194 11.23 -11.96 15.01
N ARG A 195 10.12 -11.28 14.75
CA ARG A 195 8.82 -11.91 14.49
C ARG A 195 8.79 -12.60 13.13
N ALA A 196 9.35 -11.97 12.10
CA ALA A 196 9.45 -12.56 10.77
C ALA A 196 10.32 -13.83 10.75
N VAL A 197 11.44 -13.82 11.49
CA VAL A 197 12.30 -15.00 11.71
C VAL A 197 11.51 -16.13 12.35
N PHE A 198 10.79 -15.85 13.43
CA PHE A 198 9.99 -16.88 14.10
C PHE A 198 8.87 -17.41 13.20
N ALA A 199 8.19 -16.56 12.42
CA ALA A 199 7.20 -16.99 11.45
C ALA A 199 7.80 -17.92 10.38
N ARG A 200 9.01 -17.61 9.89
CA ARG A 200 9.76 -18.46 8.97
C ARG A 200 10.12 -19.81 9.60
N GLU A 201 10.56 -19.82 10.86
CA GLU A 201 10.87 -21.06 11.60
C GLU A 201 9.65 -21.96 11.79
N LEU A 202 8.45 -21.37 11.90
CA LEU A 202 7.18 -22.11 11.92
C LEU A 202 6.78 -22.64 10.54
N GLY A 203 7.48 -22.27 9.46
CA GLY A 203 7.20 -22.69 8.09
C GLY A 203 5.92 -22.10 7.48
N VAL A 204 5.34 -21.06 8.09
CA VAL A 204 4.10 -20.45 7.56
C VAL A 204 4.38 -19.72 6.24
N PRO A 205 3.39 -19.64 5.31
CA PRO A 205 3.66 -19.11 3.99
C PRO A 205 3.71 -17.58 3.91
N ILE A 206 3.14 -16.87 4.90
CA ILE A 206 2.86 -15.44 4.79
C ILE A 206 2.89 -14.73 6.14
N ILE A 207 3.37 -13.48 6.13
CA ILE A 207 3.28 -12.54 7.25
C ILE A 207 2.60 -11.24 6.79
N MET A 208 2.24 -10.35 7.73
CA MET A 208 1.80 -9.00 7.41
C MET A 208 2.56 -7.90 8.12
N HIS A 209 2.54 -6.71 7.52
CA HIS A 209 3.10 -5.48 8.06
C HIS A 209 2.24 -4.25 7.75
N ASP A 210 2.19 -3.31 8.70
CA ASP A 210 1.53 -2.01 8.54
C ASP A 210 2.54 -0.99 8.03
N TYR A 211 2.77 -0.92 6.71
CA TYR A 211 3.94 -0.21 6.15
C TYR A 211 3.98 1.31 6.40
N LEU A 212 2.84 1.99 6.51
CA LEU A 212 2.81 3.45 6.76
C LEU A 212 3.11 3.78 8.21
N THR A 213 2.60 2.99 9.15
CA THR A 213 2.84 3.21 10.58
C THR A 213 4.17 2.60 11.03
N GLY A 214 4.62 1.51 10.40
CA GLY A 214 5.95 0.94 10.57
C GLY A 214 7.05 1.71 9.81
N GLY A 215 6.69 2.43 8.75
CA GLY A 215 7.59 3.25 7.94
C GLY A 215 8.20 2.52 6.74
N PHE A 216 8.47 3.27 5.66
CA PHE A 216 9.00 2.72 4.41
C PHE A 216 10.37 2.04 4.55
N THR A 217 11.24 2.53 5.43
CA THR A 217 12.55 1.90 5.69
C THR A 217 12.37 0.50 6.28
N ALA A 218 11.53 0.36 7.31
CA ALA A 218 11.25 -0.93 7.93
C ALA A 218 10.57 -1.88 6.92
N ASN A 219 9.58 -1.38 6.17
CA ASN A 219 8.92 -2.16 5.12
C ASN A 219 9.92 -2.69 4.09
N THR A 220 10.82 -1.84 3.60
CA THR A 220 11.82 -2.22 2.60
C THR A 220 12.72 -3.32 3.15
N SER A 221 13.29 -3.13 4.35
CA SER A 221 14.11 -4.16 5.02
C SER A 221 13.35 -5.48 5.19
N LEU A 222 12.07 -5.44 5.57
CA LEU A 222 11.25 -6.64 5.69
C LEU A 222 10.99 -7.31 4.34
N ALA A 223 10.77 -6.54 3.27
CA ALA A 223 10.56 -7.08 1.92
C ALA A 223 11.81 -7.80 1.38
N PHE A 224 13.01 -7.28 1.65
CA PHE A 224 14.27 -7.98 1.36
C PHE A 224 14.34 -9.30 2.13
N TYR A 225 14.12 -9.26 3.45
CA TYR A 225 14.11 -10.47 4.28
C TYR A 225 13.11 -11.52 3.79
N CYS A 226 11.88 -11.10 3.46
CA CYS A 226 10.82 -11.98 2.98
C CYS A 226 11.20 -12.70 1.69
N ARG A 227 11.83 -12.00 0.75
CA ARG A 227 12.29 -12.61 -0.50
C ARG A 227 13.37 -13.65 -0.25
N ASP A 228 14.39 -13.30 0.54
CA ASP A 228 15.52 -14.18 0.81
C ASP A 228 15.12 -15.44 1.61
N ASN A 229 13.95 -15.39 2.27
CA ASN A 229 13.44 -16.45 3.14
C ASN A 229 12.15 -17.11 2.64
N GLY A 230 11.70 -16.79 1.42
CA GLY A 230 10.53 -17.41 0.82
C GLY A 230 9.18 -17.07 1.47
N LEU A 231 9.10 -16.03 2.31
CA LEU A 231 7.86 -15.57 2.96
C LEU A 231 7.09 -14.59 2.07
N LEU A 232 5.79 -14.80 1.91
CA LEU A 232 4.91 -13.78 1.32
C LEU A 232 4.72 -12.60 2.30
N LEU A 233 4.59 -11.39 1.76
CA LEU A 233 4.44 -10.16 2.54
C LEU A 233 3.13 -9.44 2.23
N HIS A 234 2.15 -9.55 3.12
CA HIS A 234 0.91 -8.78 3.04
C HIS A 234 1.05 -7.39 3.67
N ILE A 235 0.61 -6.35 2.96
CA ILE A 235 0.73 -4.97 3.43
C ILE A 235 -0.63 -4.39 3.79
N HIS A 236 -0.80 -4.05 5.07
CA HIS A 236 -1.94 -3.28 5.54
C HIS A 236 -1.64 -1.77 5.50
N ARG A 237 -2.56 -0.99 4.93
CA ARG A 237 -2.40 0.47 4.73
C ARG A 237 -2.90 1.30 5.92
N ALA A 238 -2.64 0.86 7.15
CA ALA A 238 -3.07 1.60 8.35
C ALA A 238 -2.60 3.08 8.26
N MET A 239 -3.41 4.03 8.71
CA MET A 239 -3.16 5.49 8.61
C MET A 239 -3.35 6.14 7.23
N HIS A 240 -3.52 5.39 6.13
CA HIS A 240 -3.56 5.98 4.77
C HIS A 240 -4.60 7.11 4.60
N ALA A 241 -5.80 6.96 5.16
CA ALA A 241 -6.90 7.91 5.03
C ALA A 241 -6.64 9.29 5.67
N VAL A 242 -5.60 9.42 6.51
CA VAL A 242 -5.10 10.71 6.99
C VAL A 242 -4.37 11.47 5.88
N ILE A 243 -3.80 10.75 4.92
CA ILE A 243 -2.93 11.24 3.85
C ILE A 243 -3.71 11.42 2.54
N ASP A 244 -4.58 10.48 2.17
CA ASP A 244 -5.10 10.36 0.80
C ASP A 244 -6.56 10.74 0.60
N ARG A 245 -7.34 10.87 1.68
CA ARG A 245 -8.80 11.02 1.60
C ARG A 245 -9.27 12.36 1.05
N GLN A 246 -8.62 13.46 1.41
CA GLN A 246 -9.09 14.80 1.04
C GLN A 246 -8.66 15.15 -0.39
N LYS A 247 -9.60 15.61 -1.23
CA LYS A 247 -9.31 15.96 -2.64
C LYS A 247 -8.49 17.24 -2.80
N ASN A 248 -8.46 18.11 -1.80
CA ASN A 248 -7.77 19.40 -1.83
C ASN A 248 -6.34 19.35 -1.29
N HIS A 249 -6.01 18.45 -0.35
CA HIS A 249 -4.72 18.41 0.33
C HIS A 249 -4.28 16.98 0.61
N GLY A 250 -2.97 16.72 0.54
CA GLY A 250 -2.36 15.43 0.91
C GLY A 250 -1.71 14.71 -0.26
N MET A 251 -1.83 13.40 -0.34
CA MET A 251 -1.23 12.61 -1.42
C MET A 251 -2.17 11.52 -1.88
N HIS A 252 -2.44 11.46 -3.17
CA HIS A 252 -3.35 10.47 -3.75
C HIS A 252 -2.85 9.04 -3.51
N PHE A 253 -3.76 8.09 -3.22
CA PHE A 253 -3.40 6.70 -2.91
C PHE A 253 -2.56 6.03 -4.00
N ARG A 254 -2.78 6.36 -5.27
CA ARG A 254 -1.95 5.86 -6.40
C ARG A 254 -0.46 6.11 -6.21
N VAL A 255 -0.08 7.23 -5.58
CA VAL A 255 1.33 7.56 -5.29
C VAL A 255 1.87 6.64 -4.19
N LEU A 256 1.08 6.43 -3.14
CA LEU A 256 1.39 5.47 -2.07
C LEU A 256 1.50 4.04 -2.61
N ALA A 257 0.64 3.66 -3.57
CA ALA A 257 0.68 2.36 -4.24
C ALA A 257 1.96 2.19 -5.09
N LYS A 258 2.40 3.22 -5.83
CA LYS A 258 3.71 3.20 -6.53
C LYS A 258 4.86 3.05 -5.55
N ALA A 259 4.85 3.84 -4.47
CA ALA A 259 5.87 3.77 -3.43
C ALA A 259 5.95 2.36 -2.83
N LEU A 260 4.80 1.75 -2.56
CA LEU A 260 4.73 0.38 -2.04
C LEU A 260 5.25 -0.66 -3.05
N ARG A 261 4.81 -0.59 -4.31
CA ARG A 261 5.29 -1.52 -5.36
C ARG A 261 6.80 -1.43 -5.52
N MET A 262 7.40 -0.25 -5.34
CA MET A 262 8.87 -0.09 -5.35
C MET A 262 9.53 -0.56 -4.05
N SER A 263 9.01 -0.21 -2.87
CA SER A 263 9.58 -0.61 -1.58
C SER A 263 9.41 -2.09 -1.26
N GLY A 264 8.44 -2.75 -1.91
CA GLY A 264 8.16 -4.17 -1.79
C GLY A 264 6.97 -4.50 -0.88
N GLY A 265 6.07 -5.31 -1.40
CA GLY A 265 4.92 -5.90 -0.74
C GLY A 265 4.21 -6.79 -1.74
N ASP A 266 3.90 -8.04 -1.37
CA ASP A 266 3.21 -8.97 -2.27
C ASP A 266 1.72 -8.62 -2.36
N HIS A 267 1.11 -8.19 -1.25
CA HIS A 267 -0.29 -7.74 -1.23
C HIS A 267 -0.42 -6.29 -0.80
N VAL A 268 -1.48 -5.61 -1.23
CA VAL A 268 -1.93 -4.37 -0.59
C VAL A 268 -3.45 -4.23 -0.58
N HIS A 269 -3.98 -3.69 0.52
CA HIS A 269 -5.37 -3.26 0.55
C HIS A 269 -5.60 -2.06 -0.38
N ALA A 270 -6.55 -2.15 -1.31
CA ALA A 270 -6.82 -1.05 -2.23
C ALA A 270 -8.29 -0.55 -2.24
N GLY A 271 -9.09 -0.92 -1.24
CA GLY A 271 -10.50 -0.50 -1.15
C GLY A 271 -11.43 -1.50 -1.83
N THR A 272 -12.75 -1.30 -1.77
CA THR A 272 -13.74 -2.31 -2.20
C THR A 272 -14.76 -1.81 -3.21
N VAL A 273 -14.84 -0.50 -3.45
CA VAL A 273 -15.90 0.21 -4.21
C VAL A 273 -17.28 0.09 -3.57
N VAL A 274 -17.73 -1.14 -3.28
CA VAL A 274 -19.07 -1.47 -2.77
C VAL A 274 -19.13 -1.69 -1.27
N GLY A 275 -17.99 -1.68 -0.58
CA GLY A 275 -17.94 -1.91 0.87
C GLY A 275 -18.11 -0.64 1.71
N LYS A 276 -17.77 -0.75 2.99
CA LYS A 276 -18.00 0.32 3.98
C LYS A 276 -17.06 1.53 3.85
N LEU A 277 -15.92 1.37 3.19
CA LEU A 277 -14.90 2.43 3.07
C LEU A 277 -15.03 3.15 1.72
N GLU A 278 -14.65 4.42 1.71
CA GLU A 278 -14.65 5.25 0.50
C GLU A 278 -13.80 4.61 -0.62
N GLY A 279 -14.28 4.72 -1.86
CA GLY A 279 -13.62 4.18 -3.04
C GLY A 279 -14.48 4.36 -4.29
N GLU A 280 -14.21 5.39 -5.07
CA GLU A 280 -14.82 5.58 -6.39
C GLU A 280 -14.32 4.49 -7.38
N ARG A 281 -15.22 3.93 -8.20
CA ARG A 281 -14.89 2.78 -9.08
C ARG A 281 -13.71 3.07 -10.01
N GLU A 282 -13.76 4.19 -10.74
CA GLU A 282 -12.73 4.54 -11.72
C GLU A 282 -11.37 4.83 -11.06
N LEU A 283 -11.37 5.53 -9.92
CA LEU A 283 -10.15 5.77 -9.15
C LEU A 283 -9.55 4.46 -8.65
N THR A 284 -10.41 3.54 -8.19
CA THR A 284 -9.98 2.25 -7.66
C THR A 284 -9.35 1.37 -8.73
N LEU A 285 -9.99 1.24 -9.88
CA LEU A 285 -9.44 0.51 -11.02
C LEU A 285 -8.09 1.11 -11.46
N GLY A 286 -7.98 2.44 -11.53
CA GLY A 286 -6.75 3.10 -11.97
C GLY A 286 -5.50 2.76 -11.12
N PHE A 287 -5.64 2.56 -9.80
CA PHE A 287 -4.51 2.11 -8.98
C PHE A 287 -4.42 0.58 -8.82
N VAL A 288 -5.48 -0.18 -9.11
CA VAL A 288 -5.41 -1.66 -9.19
C VAL A 288 -4.62 -2.07 -10.43
N ASP A 289 -4.89 -1.46 -11.58
CA ASP A 289 -4.15 -1.67 -12.82
C ASP A 289 -2.66 -1.34 -12.60
N LEU A 290 -2.36 -0.25 -11.89
CA LEU A 290 -0.98 0.13 -11.52
C LEU A 290 -0.24 -0.90 -10.68
N LEU A 291 -0.96 -1.69 -9.88
CA LEU A 291 -0.38 -2.74 -9.05
C LEU A 291 -0.11 -4.01 -9.88
N ARG A 292 -0.89 -4.27 -10.93
CA ARG A 292 -0.88 -5.52 -11.71
C ARG A 292 -0.19 -5.43 -13.06
N ASP A 293 -0.21 -4.27 -13.69
CA ASP A 293 0.24 -4.11 -15.07
C ASP A 293 1.65 -3.53 -15.15
N ASP A 294 2.41 -3.99 -16.14
CA ASP A 294 3.74 -3.45 -16.46
C ASP A 294 3.64 -2.17 -17.30
N TYR A 295 2.50 -1.94 -17.95
CA TYR A 295 2.26 -0.80 -18.81
C TYR A 295 0.86 -0.24 -18.59
N MET A 296 0.79 1.01 -18.13
CA MET A 296 -0.46 1.72 -17.98
C MET A 296 -0.86 2.33 -19.33
N LYS A 297 -1.98 1.90 -19.91
CA LYS A 297 -2.65 2.71 -20.93
C LYS A 297 -3.02 4.05 -20.30
N LYS A 298 -2.95 5.13 -21.09
CA LYS A 298 -3.31 6.48 -20.64
C LYS A 298 -4.81 6.49 -20.27
N ILE A 299 -5.13 6.22 -19.00
CA ILE A 299 -6.51 6.27 -18.52
C ILE A 299 -6.93 7.74 -18.48
N VAL A 300 -8.17 7.99 -18.91
CA VAL A 300 -8.83 9.28 -19.14
C VAL A 300 -8.94 10.18 -17.89
N LEU A 301 -8.43 9.75 -16.73
CA LEU A 301 -8.50 10.52 -15.50
C LEU A 301 -7.31 11.47 -15.33
N ALA A 302 -7.45 12.67 -15.91
CA ALA A 302 -6.78 13.96 -15.69
C ALA A 302 -5.25 14.04 -15.53
N VAL A 303 -4.54 13.16 -14.81
CA VAL A 303 -3.08 13.08 -14.83
C VAL A 303 -2.66 11.65 -14.48
N SER A 304 -2.40 10.84 -15.51
CA SER A 304 -1.66 9.58 -15.41
C SER A 304 -0.47 9.71 -16.33
N PHE A 305 0.72 9.92 -15.76
CA PHE A 305 1.92 9.71 -16.55
C PHE A 305 1.99 8.21 -16.83
N SER A 306 2.14 7.83 -18.09
CA SER A 306 2.44 6.45 -18.45
C SER A 306 3.96 6.28 -18.46
N PRO A 307 4.53 5.63 -17.44
CA PRO A 307 5.76 4.91 -17.62
C PRO A 307 5.54 3.42 -17.33
N LYS A 308 6.29 2.60 -18.06
CA LYS A 308 6.61 1.24 -17.64
C LYS A 308 7.26 1.33 -16.25
N ILE A 309 6.69 0.74 -15.20
CA ILE A 309 7.29 0.70 -13.85
C ILE A 309 8.54 -0.23 -13.80
N GLY A 310 9.13 -0.55 -14.96
CA GLY A 310 10.15 -1.57 -15.12
C GLY A 310 9.53 -2.96 -15.00
N SER A 311 10.39 -3.98 -14.95
CA SER A 311 10.01 -5.39 -14.78
C SER A 311 9.83 -5.76 -13.30
N LEU A 312 9.27 -4.84 -12.49
CA LEU A 312 8.96 -5.13 -11.09
C LEU A 312 7.80 -6.11 -11.02
N CYS A 313 7.89 -7.10 -10.14
CA CYS A 313 6.80 -8.02 -9.88
C CYS A 313 5.50 -7.27 -9.57
N GLN A 314 4.39 -7.94 -9.86
CA GLN A 314 3.04 -7.44 -9.68
C GLN A 314 2.63 -7.58 -8.22
N VAL A 315 1.83 -6.63 -7.72
CA VAL A 315 1.30 -6.65 -6.35
C VAL A 315 -0.14 -7.16 -6.40
N LEU A 316 -0.45 -8.19 -5.61
CA LEU A 316 -1.80 -8.72 -5.48
C LEU A 316 -2.70 -7.71 -4.75
N TYR A 317 -3.86 -7.46 -5.33
CA TYR A 317 -4.86 -6.57 -4.76
C TYR A 317 -5.66 -7.29 -3.67
N CYS A 318 -5.86 -6.61 -2.53
CA CYS A 318 -6.72 -7.10 -1.45
C CYS A 318 -7.96 -6.20 -1.25
N SER A 319 -9.15 -6.77 -1.39
CA SER A 319 -10.42 -6.16 -1.01
C SER A 319 -10.67 -6.42 0.48
N PHE A 320 -11.12 -5.40 1.22
CA PHE A 320 -11.30 -5.51 2.67
C PHE A 320 -12.35 -4.57 3.23
N ARG A 321 -13.02 -5.03 4.30
CA ARG A 321 -14.02 -4.35 5.14
C ARG A 321 -15.37 -4.10 4.49
N GLY A 322 -16.40 -4.65 5.16
CA GLY A 322 -17.80 -4.35 4.88
C GLY A 322 -18.36 -5.04 3.63
N ILE A 323 -17.75 -6.13 3.20
CA ILE A 323 -18.25 -6.98 2.11
C ILE A 323 -18.83 -8.28 2.66
N HIS A 324 -19.75 -8.87 1.90
CA HIS A 324 -20.49 -10.11 2.20
C HIS A 324 -20.87 -10.80 0.88
N VAL A 325 -21.40 -12.02 0.94
CA VAL A 325 -21.67 -12.88 -0.23
C VAL A 325 -22.42 -12.17 -1.38
N TRP A 326 -23.40 -11.32 -1.09
CA TRP A 326 -24.15 -10.58 -2.13
C TRP A 326 -23.32 -9.60 -2.95
N HIS A 327 -22.13 -9.22 -2.48
CA HIS A 327 -21.22 -8.37 -3.25
C HIS A 327 -20.38 -9.17 -4.25
N MET A 328 -20.40 -10.50 -4.21
CA MET A 328 -19.51 -11.35 -5.01
C MET A 328 -19.59 -11.06 -6.51
N PRO A 329 -20.78 -10.92 -7.15
CA PRO A 329 -20.83 -10.63 -8.58
C PRO A 329 -20.12 -9.32 -8.96
N ALA A 330 -20.30 -8.27 -8.13
CA ALA A 330 -19.63 -6.99 -8.36
C ALA A 330 -18.12 -7.09 -8.09
N LEU A 331 -17.70 -7.82 -7.05
CA LEU A 331 -16.28 -7.96 -6.70
C LEU A 331 -15.50 -8.72 -7.77
N THR A 332 -16.06 -9.81 -8.31
CA THR A 332 -15.41 -10.60 -9.36
C THR A 332 -15.40 -9.84 -10.69
N GLU A 333 -16.45 -9.10 -11.02
CA GLU A 333 -16.48 -8.22 -12.20
C GLU A 333 -15.45 -7.10 -12.11
N ILE A 334 -15.33 -6.44 -10.96
CA ILE A 334 -14.45 -5.27 -10.79
C ILE A 334 -12.99 -5.70 -10.67
N PHE A 335 -12.69 -6.74 -9.88
CA PHE A 335 -11.33 -7.05 -9.49
C PHE A 335 -10.74 -8.29 -10.19
N GLY A 336 -11.55 -9.13 -10.82
CA GLY A 336 -11.09 -10.35 -11.47
C GLY A 336 -10.35 -11.33 -10.55
N ASP A 337 -9.70 -12.31 -11.14
CA ASP A 337 -9.13 -13.44 -10.41
C ASP A 337 -7.90 -13.09 -9.58
N ASP A 338 -7.07 -12.13 -10.02
CA ASP A 338 -5.86 -11.67 -9.32
C ASP A 338 -6.15 -10.76 -8.12
N SER A 339 -7.02 -11.24 -7.24
CA SER A 339 -7.47 -10.54 -6.04
C SER A 339 -7.54 -11.46 -4.82
N VAL A 340 -7.46 -10.85 -3.63
CA VAL A 340 -7.85 -11.46 -2.37
C VAL A 340 -9.10 -10.78 -1.86
N LEU A 341 -10.20 -11.51 -1.68
CA LEU A 341 -11.47 -10.99 -1.17
C LEU A 341 -11.61 -11.33 0.32
N GLN A 342 -11.60 -10.31 1.18
CA GLN A 342 -11.56 -10.52 2.64
C GLN A 342 -12.88 -10.24 3.37
N PHE A 343 -13.49 -11.30 3.91
CA PHE A 343 -14.81 -11.31 4.54
C PHE A 343 -14.73 -11.43 6.08
N GLY A 344 -14.27 -10.38 6.77
CA GLY A 344 -14.18 -10.40 8.25
C GLY A 344 -15.52 -10.69 8.95
N GLY A 345 -16.38 -9.67 9.04
CA GLY A 345 -17.73 -9.85 9.61
C GLY A 345 -18.64 -10.72 8.74
N GLY A 346 -18.37 -10.81 7.43
CA GLY A 346 -19.13 -11.66 6.50
C GLY A 346 -18.97 -13.16 6.76
N THR A 347 -17.84 -13.59 7.32
CA THR A 347 -17.63 -14.97 7.75
C THR A 347 -17.98 -15.16 9.23
N LEU A 348 -17.36 -14.38 10.12
CA LEU A 348 -17.47 -14.59 11.57
C LEU A 348 -18.83 -14.19 12.15
N GLY A 349 -19.63 -13.41 11.43
CA GLY A 349 -20.98 -13.01 11.83
C GLY A 349 -22.08 -13.97 11.41
N HIS A 350 -21.74 -15.10 10.77
CA HIS A 350 -22.73 -16.06 10.30
C HIS A 350 -23.44 -16.77 11.47
N PRO A 351 -24.79 -16.91 11.45
CA PRO A 351 -25.57 -17.39 12.59
C PRO A 351 -25.39 -18.89 12.89
N TRP A 352 -24.95 -19.68 11.92
CA TRP A 352 -24.81 -21.14 12.04
C TRP A 352 -23.35 -21.59 12.05
N GLU A 353 -22.51 -20.96 12.87
CA GLU A 353 -21.09 -21.28 13.06
C GLU A 353 -20.14 -20.85 11.91
N MET A 354 -18.86 -20.66 12.26
CA MET A 354 -17.84 -20.05 11.40
C MET A 354 -17.49 -20.87 10.15
N HIS A 355 -17.72 -22.19 10.17
CA HIS A 355 -17.37 -23.09 9.07
C HIS A 355 -18.45 -23.20 7.99
N LEU A 356 -19.65 -22.63 8.20
CA LEU A 356 -20.80 -22.68 7.29
C LEU A 356 -21.04 -21.37 6.50
N ALA A 357 -20.13 -20.40 6.61
CA ALA A 357 -20.32 -19.05 6.05
C ALA A 357 -19.92 -18.90 4.57
N GLN A 358 -19.78 -19.99 3.83
CA GLN A 358 -19.31 -19.99 2.43
C GLN A 358 -20.44 -20.13 1.43
#